data_AF-W5SV46-F1
#
_entry.id   AF-W5SV46-F1
#
_cell.length_a   1.000
_cell.length_b   1.000
_cell.length_c   1.000
_cell.angle_alpha   90.00
_cell.angle_beta   90.00
_cell.angle_gamma   90.00
#
_symmetry.space_group_name_H-M   'P 1'
#
loop_
_entity.id
_entity.type
_entity.pdbx_description
1 polymer ?
#
loop_
_entity_poly.entity_id
_entity_poly.type
_entity_poly.pdbx_seq_one_letter_code
_entity_poly.pdbx_strand_id
1 'polypeptide(L)'
;MSTNKILKTYLKDLILELKKLKAILEFENKEINKGMLNILNTTNPAKDLILNSINNYYVTINSWLEGEQKIQEEIKKLINDTRILNEQVCIQYNNICKTLKGLLDKKSTIPKVQFSKSFFNYNNPILIDVKI
;
A
#
# COMPACT_ATOMS: atom_id res chain seq x y z
N MET A 1 -22.05 -6.55 2.51
CA MET A 1 -21.78 -6.70 1.06
C MET A 1 -20.34 -6.28 0.81
N SER A 2 -19.51 -7.05 0.08
CA SER A 2 -18.14 -6.62 -0.22
C SER A 2 -18.13 -5.55 -1.32
N THR A 3 -17.23 -4.56 -1.24
CA THR A 3 -17.07 -3.46 -2.22
C THR A 3 -17.01 -3.98 -3.67
N ASN A 4 -16.33 -5.10 -3.88
CA ASN A 4 -16.23 -5.77 -5.18
C ASN A 4 -17.59 -6.30 -5.70
N LYS A 5 -18.49 -6.77 -4.81
CA LYS A 5 -19.85 -7.15 -5.21
C LYS A 5 -20.67 -5.93 -5.65
N ILE A 6 -20.49 -4.78 -5.00
CA ILE A 6 -21.20 -3.54 -5.35
C ILE A 6 -20.73 -3.03 -6.71
N LEU A 7 -19.42 -2.91 -6.93
CA LEU A 7 -18.86 -2.52 -8.23
C LEU A 7 -19.33 -3.44 -9.37
N LYS A 8 -19.34 -4.76 -9.12
CA LYS A 8 -19.84 -5.73 -10.10
C LYS A 8 -21.32 -5.54 -10.45
N THR A 9 -22.15 -5.14 -9.49
CA THR A 9 -23.55 -4.80 -9.74
C THR A 9 -23.66 -3.53 -10.59
N TYR A 10 -22.96 -2.46 -10.20
CA TYR A 10 -22.95 -1.19 -10.96
C TYR A 10 -22.48 -1.37 -12.41
N LEU A 11 -21.46 -2.19 -12.63
CA LEU A 11 -20.99 -2.52 -13.98
C LEU A 11 -22.04 -3.29 -14.79
N LYS A 12 -22.76 -4.23 -14.16
CA LYS A 12 -23.86 -4.96 -14.82
C LYS A 12 -25.01 -4.03 -15.18
N ASP A 13 -25.36 -3.12 -14.28
CA ASP A 13 -26.45 -2.16 -14.50
C ASP A 13 -26.09 -1.17 -15.62
N LEU A 14 -24.84 -0.69 -15.66
CA LEU A 14 -24.33 0.11 -16.78
C LEU A 14 -24.43 -0.64 -18.12
N ILE A 15 -24.01 -1.91 -18.15
CA ILE A 15 -24.13 -2.76 -19.36
C ILE A 15 -25.59 -2.90 -19.79
N LEU A 16 -26.52 -3.03 -18.84
CA LEU A 16 -27.94 -3.14 -19.12
C LEU A 16 -28.48 -1.86 -19.74
N GLU A 17 -28.16 -0.69 -19.18
CA GLU A 17 -28.60 0.59 -19.73
C GLU A 17 -28.03 0.84 -21.14
N LEU A 18 -26.77 0.51 -21.38
CA LEU A 18 -26.16 0.58 -22.72
C LEU A 18 -26.87 -0.32 -23.73
N LYS A 19 -27.28 -1.53 -23.33
CA LYS A 19 -28.06 -2.44 -24.18
C LYS A 19 -29.44 -1.88 -24.50
N LYS A 20 -30.11 -1.27 -23.51
CA LYS A 20 -31.42 -0.61 -23.74
C LYS A 20 -31.28 0.54 -24.73
N LEU A 21 -30.29 1.40 -24.57
CA LEU A 21 -30.03 2.50 -25.50
C LEU A 21 -29.78 1.98 -26.92
N LYS A 22 -28.93 0.96 -27.06
CA LYS A 22 -28.65 0.33 -28.35
C LYS A 22 -29.91 -0.20 -29.01
N ALA A 23 -30.77 -0.90 -28.28
CA ALA A 23 -32.03 -1.43 -28.83
C ALA A 23 -32.96 -0.31 -29.32
N ILE A 24 -33.05 0.81 -28.59
CA ILE A 24 -33.84 1.97 -29.04
C ILE A 24 -33.26 2.55 -30.34
N LEU A 25 -31.94 2.73 -30.41
CA LEU A 25 -31.29 3.28 -31.61
C LEU A 25 -31.45 2.34 -32.83
N GLU A 26 -31.34 1.03 -32.63
CA GLU A 26 -31.58 0.04 -33.69
C GLU A 26 -33.04 0.08 -34.18
N PHE A 27 -33.98 0.23 -33.25
CA PHE A 27 -35.40 0.39 -33.58
C PHE A 27 -35.67 1.70 -34.34
N GLU A 28 -35.16 2.84 -33.85
CA GLU A 28 -35.27 4.14 -34.53
C GLU A 28 -34.72 4.06 -35.95
N ASN A 29 -33.52 3.51 -36.13
CA ASN A 29 -32.91 3.37 -37.44
C ASN A 29 -33.79 2.55 -38.39
N LYS A 30 -34.39 1.46 -37.91
CA LYS A 30 -35.29 0.63 -38.71
C LYS A 30 -36.54 1.40 -39.16
N GLU A 31 -37.16 2.16 -38.26
CA GLU A 31 -38.41 2.88 -38.55
C GLU A 31 -38.17 4.16 -39.38
N ILE A 32 -37.05 4.87 -39.14
CA ILE A 32 -36.63 6.01 -39.94
C ILE A 32 -36.36 5.58 -41.39
N ASN A 33 -35.71 4.43 -41.60
CA ASN A 33 -35.50 3.88 -42.95
C ASN A 33 -36.80 3.53 -43.68
N LYS A 34 -37.92 3.38 -42.96
CA LYS A 34 -39.27 3.22 -43.53
C LYS A 34 -40.02 4.55 -43.70
N GLY A 35 -39.38 5.68 -43.39
CA GLY A 35 -39.95 7.02 -43.47
C GLY A 35 -40.73 7.48 -42.23
N MET A 36 -40.77 6.70 -41.13
CA MET A 36 -41.47 7.07 -39.90
C MET A 36 -40.60 7.92 -38.97
N LEU A 37 -40.43 9.20 -39.32
CA LEU A 37 -39.62 10.15 -38.54
C LEU A 37 -40.24 10.54 -37.18
N ASN A 38 -41.57 10.44 -37.06
CA ASN A 38 -42.31 10.75 -35.83
C ASN A 38 -41.94 9.83 -34.65
N ILE A 39 -41.31 8.68 -34.90
CA ILE A 39 -40.85 7.76 -33.86
C ILE A 39 -39.87 8.41 -32.88
N LEU A 40 -39.09 9.38 -33.35
CA LEU A 40 -38.13 10.13 -32.53
C LEU A 40 -38.81 10.88 -31.39
N ASN A 41 -40.02 11.39 -31.59
CA ASN A 41 -40.76 12.11 -30.54
C ASN A 41 -41.14 11.18 -29.38
N THR A 42 -41.38 9.89 -29.67
CA THR A 42 -41.69 8.89 -28.65
C THR A 42 -40.46 8.32 -27.97
N THR A 43 -39.33 8.20 -28.67
CA THR A 43 -38.14 7.53 -28.16
C THR A 43 -37.14 8.49 -27.51
N ASN A 44 -37.09 9.77 -27.91
CA ASN A 44 -36.18 10.77 -27.35
C ASN A 44 -36.29 10.90 -25.81
N PRO A 45 -37.48 11.02 -25.19
CA PRO A 45 -37.58 11.10 -23.74
C PRO A 45 -36.98 9.87 -23.03
N ALA A 46 -37.17 8.68 -23.60
CA ALA A 46 -36.60 7.46 -23.04
C ALA A 46 -35.07 7.42 -23.19
N LYS A 47 -34.52 7.88 -24.33
CA LYS A 47 -33.07 8.00 -24.54
C LYS A 47 -32.43 8.97 -23.55
N ASP A 48 -33.06 10.11 -23.29
CA ASP A 48 -32.52 11.10 -22.34
C ASP A 48 -32.41 10.53 -20.92
N LEU A 49 -33.43 9.78 -20.47
CA LEU A 49 -33.39 9.10 -19.18
C LEU A 49 -32.29 8.04 -19.11
N ILE A 50 -32.15 7.22 -20.15
CA ILE A 50 -31.12 6.18 -20.22
C ILE A 50 -29.73 6.80 -20.27
N LEU A 51 -29.52 7.87 -21.04
CA LEU A 51 -28.26 8.61 -21.12
C LEU A 51 -27.86 9.18 -19.75
N ASN A 52 -28.80 9.79 -19.04
CA ASN A 52 -28.56 10.27 -17.68
C ASN A 52 -28.18 9.13 -16.74
N SER A 53 -28.86 7.99 -16.83
CA SER A 53 -28.53 6.80 -16.03
C SER A 53 -27.12 6.28 -16.34
N ILE A 54 -26.76 6.18 -17.63
CA ILE A 54 -25.42 5.77 -18.08
C ILE A 54 -24.36 6.70 -17.50
N ASN A 55 -24.58 8.02 -17.61
CA ASN A 55 -23.63 9.00 -17.11
C ASN A 55 -23.44 8.88 -15.59
N ASN A 56 -24.52 8.70 -14.84
CA ASN A 56 -24.45 8.51 -13.39
C ASN A 56 -23.66 7.26 -13.00
N TYR A 57 -23.91 6.12 -13.68
CA TYR A 57 -23.14 4.90 -13.44
C TYR A 57 -21.66 5.09 -13.79
N TYR A 58 -21.37 5.70 -14.93
CA TYR A 58 -20.00 5.96 -15.39
C TYR A 58 -19.20 6.83 -14.41
N VAL A 59 -19.76 7.96 -13.99
CA VAL A 59 -19.14 8.88 -13.02
C VAL A 59 -18.90 8.16 -11.68
N THR A 60 -19.88 7.41 -11.20
CA THR A 60 -19.76 6.69 -9.91
C THR A 60 -18.65 5.64 -9.95
N ILE A 61 -18.61 4.84 -11.01
CA ILE A 61 -17.60 3.79 -11.19
C ILE A 61 -16.20 4.41 -11.27
N ASN A 62 -16.02 5.48 -12.06
CA ASN A 62 -14.72 6.13 -12.19
C ASN A 62 -14.24 6.76 -10.89
N SER A 63 -15.13 7.39 -10.13
CA SER A 63 -14.79 7.95 -8.82
C SER A 63 -14.25 6.88 -7.86
N TRP A 64 -14.84 5.67 -7.88
CA TRP A 64 -14.35 4.55 -7.07
C TRP A 64 -12.97 4.05 -7.53
N LEU A 65 -12.77 3.91 -8.85
CA LEU A 65 -11.49 3.48 -9.41
C LEU A 65 -10.37 4.47 -9.11
N GLU A 66 -10.63 5.77 -9.21
CA GLU A 66 -9.67 6.82 -8.83
C GLU A 66 -9.33 6.76 -7.34
N GLY A 67 -10.31 6.50 -6.47
CA GLY A 67 -10.10 6.29 -5.05
C GLY A 67 -9.19 5.10 -4.76
N GLU A 68 -9.46 3.96 -5.41
CA GLU A 68 -8.62 2.75 -5.29
C GLU A 68 -7.19 3.00 -5.78
N GLN A 69 -7.03 3.73 -6.88
CA GLN A 69 -5.70 4.05 -7.42
C GLN A 69 -4.89 4.91 -6.44
N LYS A 70 -5.49 5.95 -5.85
CA LYS A 70 -4.84 6.79 -4.82
C LYS A 70 -4.40 5.97 -3.61
N ILE A 71 -5.26 5.08 -3.13
CA ILE A 71 -4.93 4.18 -2.01
C ILE A 71 -3.75 3.26 -2.38
N GLN A 72 -3.74 2.70 -3.59
CA GLN A 72 -2.62 1.87 -4.05
C GLN A 72 -1.30 2.64 -4.14
N GLU A 73 -1.32 3.89 -4.59
CA GLU A 73 -0.14 4.76 -4.62
C GLU A 73 0.39 5.03 -3.20
N GLU A 74 -0.51 5.32 -2.25
CA GLU A 74 -0.15 5.51 -0.84
C GLU A 74 0.45 4.25 -0.23
N ILE A 75 -0.14 3.08 -0.47
CA ILE A 75 0.40 1.79 -0.02
C ILE A 75 1.81 1.56 -0.60
N LYS A 76 2.02 1.80 -1.89
CA LYS A 76 3.35 1.66 -2.53
C LYS A 76 4.38 2.57 -1.88
N LYS A 77 4.00 3.82 -1.58
CA LYS A 77 4.86 4.77 -0.88
C LYS A 77 5.24 4.24 0.50
N LEU A 78 4.25 3.82 1.29
CA LEU A 78 4.47 3.26 2.63
C LEU A 78 5.38 2.02 2.62
N ILE A 79 5.20 1.12 1.64
CA ILE A 79 6.07 -0.05 1.46
C ILE A 79 7.52 0.39 1.20
N ASN A 80 7.72 1.36 0.31
CA ASN A 80 9.06 1.85 -0.01
C ASN A 80 9.72 2.57 1.18
N ASP A 81 8.97 3.42 1.90
CA ASP A 81 9.46 4.12 3.08
C ASP A 81 9.85 3.13 4.19
N THR A 82 9.04 2.10 4.41
CA THR A 82 9.33 1.02 5.37
C THR A 82 10.58 0.24 4.98
N ARG A 83 10.77 -0.04 3.69
CA ARG A 83 11.98 -0.71 3.18
C ARG A 83 13.23 0.13 3.44
N ILE A 84 13.20 1.42 3.13
CA ILE A 84 14.32 2.34 3.37
C ILE A 84 14.65 2.39 4.86
N LEU A 85 13.64 2.50 5.72
CA LEU A 85 13.83 2.52 7.17
C LEU A 85 14.48 1.21 7.66
N ASN A 86 14.05 0.06 7.16
CA ASN A 86 14.63 -1.23 7.51
C ASN A 86 16.11 -1.32 7.10
N GLU A 87 16.46 -0.86 5.91
CA GLU A 87 17.85 -0.78 5.44
C GLU A 87 18.70 0.12 6.37
N GLN A 88 18.18 1.28 6.76
CA GLN A 88 18.85 2.18 7.70
C GLN A 88 19.07 1.53 9.07
N VAL A 89 18.07 0.85 9.63
CA VAL A 89 18.18 0.12 10.90
C VAL A 89 19.23 -0.98 10.81
N CYS A 90 19.28 -1.74 9.71
CA CYS A 90 20.29 -2.77 9.50
C CYS A 90 21.70 -2.18 9.44
N ILE A 91 21.89 -1.04 8.75
CA ILE A 91 23.18 -0.33 8.71
C ILE A 91 23.57 0.15 10.11
N GLN A 92 22.65 0.77 10.85
CA GLN A 92 22.91 1.24 12.22
C GLN A 92 23.29 0.08 13.14
N TYR A 93 22.55 -1.02 13.09
CA TYR A 93 22.83 -2.22 13.85
C TYR A 93 24.24 -2.76 13.56
N ASN A 94 24.59 -2.92 12.26
CA ASN A 94 25.91 -3.39 11.85
C ASN A 94 27.03 -2.46 12.33
N ASN A 95 26.83 -1.15 12.28
CA ASN A 95 27.80 -0.18 12.76
C ASN A 95 28.00 -0.29 14.28
N ILE A 96 26.91 -0.43 15.04
CA ILE A 96 26.97 -0.62 16.51
C ILE A 96 27.72 -1.91 16.84
N CYS A 97 27.43 -3.02 16.17
CA CYS A 97 28.14 -4.29 16.37
C CYS A 97 29.65 -4.15 16.11
N LYS A 98 30.05 -3.46 15.03
CA LYS A 98 31.47 -3.19 14.74
C LYS A 98 32.13 -2.35 15.83
N THR A 99 31.48 -1.28 16.29
CA THR A 99 32.00 -0.43 17.36
C THR A 99 32.15 -1.19 18.68
N LEU A 100 31.15 -1.98 19.06
CA LEU A 100 31.21 -2.81 20.27
C LEU A 100 32.35 -3.83 20.20
N LYS A 101 32.53 -4.50 19.05
CA LYS A 101 33.64 -5.44 18.84
C LYS A 101 34.99 -4.74 19.00
N GLY A 102 35.18 -3.58 18.38
CA GLY A 102 36.42 -2.81 18.52
C GLY A 102 36.70 -2.33 19.95
N LEU A 103 35.67 -1.98 20.72
CA LEU A 103 35.82 -1.65 22.15
C LEU A 103 36.24 -2.86 22.98
N LEU A 104 35.69 -4.03 22.67
CA LEU A 104 36.00 -5.29 23.35
C LEU A 104 37.43 -5.74 23.05
N ASP A 105 37.84 -5.64 21.78
CA ASP A 105 39.21 -5.93 21.33
C ASP A 105 40.21 -4.99 22.02
N LYS A 106 39.92 -3.68 22.08
CA LYS A 106 40.75 -2.69 22.82
C LYS A 106 40.84 -3.01 24.31
N LYS A 107 39.74 -3.39 24.97
CA LYS A 107 39.76 -3.80 26.38
C LYS A 107 40.60 -5.06 26.61
N SER A 108 40.63 -5.99 25.65
CA SER A 108 41.42 -7.22 25.74
C SER A 108 42.93 -7.00 25.49
N THR A 109 43.30 -5.94 24.77
CA THR A 109 44.70 -5.55 24.48
C THR A 109 45.29 -4.59 25.50
N ILE A 110 44.49 -4.06 26.44
CA ILE A 110 45.05 -3.42 27.64
C ILE A 110 45.84 -4.52 28.37
N PRO A 111 47.16 -4.39 28.54
CA PRO A 111 47.93 -5.40 29.26
C PRO A 111 47.30 -5.52 30.64
N LYS A 112 46.94 -6.74 31.04
CA LYS A 112 46.56 -7.03 32.43
C LYS A 112 47.62 -6.33 33.27
N VAL A 113 47.23 -5.32 34.05
CA VAL A 113 48.15 -4.62 34.92
C VAL A 113 48.71 -5.70 35.85
N GLN A 114 49.91 -6.16 35.54
CA GLN A 114 50.62 -7.09 36.36
C GLN A 114 51.12 -6.22 37.49
N PHE A 115 50.31 -6.12 38.56
CA PHE A 115 50.72 -5.48 39.78
C PHE A 115 52.10 -6.05 40.12
N SER A 116 53.12 -5.20 40.09
CA SER A 116 54.44 -5.59 40.55
C SER A 116 54.25 -6.06 41.99
N LYS A 117 54.63 -7.31 42.26
CA LYS A 117 54.73 -7.80 43.63
C LYS A 117 55.90 -7.07 44.29
N SER A 118 55.70 -5.84 44.73
CA SER A 118 56.38 -5.23 45.88
C SER A 118 56.16 -3.72 45.86
N PHE A 119 55.26 -3.21 46.71
CA PHE A 119 55.49 -1.96 47.45
C PHE A 119 54.71 -1.93 48.77
N PHE A 120 54.44 -3.11 49.33
CA PHE A 120 53.90 -3.22 50.68
C PHE A 120 54.67 -4.32 51.41
N ASN A 121 55.58 -3.89 52.28
CA ASN A 121 56.04 -4.70 53.41
C ASN A 121 54.83 -4.97 54.30
N TYR A 122 54.13 -6.07 54.06
CA TYR A 122 53.26 -6.66 55.07
C TYR A 122 53.55 -8.16 55.12
N ASN A 123 54.30 -8.53 56.15
CA ASN A 123 54.48 -9.90 56.61
C ASN A 123 53.13 -10.45 57.12
N ASN A 124 52.18 -10.76 56.24
CA ASN A 124 51.16 -11.78 56.50
C ASN A 124 50.39 -12.15 55.23
N PRO A 125 50.25 -13.44 54.89
CA PRO A 125 49.46 -13.88 53.76
C PRO A 125 47.98 -13.86 54.16
N ILE A 126 47.20 -12.95 53.57
CA ILE A 126 45.74 -13.08 53.59
C ILE A 126 45.36 -13.86 52.33
N LEU A 127 45.08 -15.14 52.51
CA LEU A 127 44.32 -15.96 51.58
C LEU A 127 42.88 -15.42 51.56
N ILE A 128 42.46 -14.83 50.44
CA ILE A 128 41.03 -14.64 50.16
C ILE A 128 40.70 -15.50 48.96
N ASP A 129 39.98 -16.58 49.25
CA ASP A 129 39.30 -17.47 48.33
C ASP A 129 38.21 -16.68 47.58
N VAL A 130 38.26 -16.65 46.26
CA VAL A 130 37.12 -16.22 45.44
C VAL A 130 36.72 -17.39 44.56
N LYS A 131 35.64 -18.07 44.96
CA LYS A 131 34.93 -19.05 44.14
C LYS A 131 34.32 -18.40 42.90
N ILE A 132 34.60 -18.98 41.74
CA ILE A 132 33.62 -19.19 40.66
C ILE A 132 33.72 -20.65 40.25
#